data_AF-A0A451BK57-F1
#
_entry.id   AF-A0A451BK57-F1
#
_cell.length_a   1.000
_cell.length_b   1.000
_cell.length_c   1.000
_cell.angle_alpha   90.00
_cell.angle_beta   90.00
_cell.angle_gamma   90.00
#
_symmetry.space_group_name_H-M   'P 1'
#
loop_
_entity.id
_entity.type
_entity.pdbx_description
1 polymer ?
#
loop_
_entity_poly.entity_id
_entity_poly.type
_entity_poly.pdbx_seq_one_letter_code
_entity_poly.pdbx_strand_id
1 'polypeptide(L)'
;MKTTRPFRPCSLSLAVLLGLATLSAHAVEHTTGFEVDIRGWTVIKGTSQFNWARQTRGTHSGHTGPSGAHEGDYYLYLEASRNYPSRTAYLQSREFSGRIQKVSFHYHMYGAHMGSLALEGLDGNSWITL
;
A
#
# COMPACT_ATOMS: atom_id res chain seq x y z
N MET A 1 -62.77 49.65 35.80
CA MET A 1 -62.40 48.29 36.27
C MET A 1 -62.17 47.42 35.04
N LYS A 2 -61.14 46.54 35.07
CA LYS A 2 -60.56 45.68 34.01
C LYS A 2 -59.38 46.32 33.25
N THR A 3 -58.20 46.49 33.86
CA THR A 3 -57.05 45.55 34.02
C THR A 3 -56.33 45.14 32.72
N THR A 4 -55.31 45.92 32.37
CA THR A 4 -54.21 45.59 31.44
C THR A 4 -53.26 44.59 32.08
N ARG A 5 -52.91 43.50 31.38
CA ARG A 5 -51.82 42.58 31.78
C ARG A 5 -50.56 42.87 30.98
N PRO A 6 -49.37 42.96 31.60
CA PRO A 6 -48.12 43.13 30.86
C PRO A 6 -47.66 41.80 30.26
N PHE A 7 -47.34 41.81 28.96
CA PHE A 7 -46.65 40.72 28.29
C PHE A 7 -45.17 40.72 28.71
N ARG A 8 -44.71 39.62 29.28
CA ARG A 8 -43.27 39.36 29.52
C ARG A 8 -42.64 38.86 28.23
N PRO A 9 -41.47 39.38 27.80
CA PRO A 9 -40.73 38.78 26.70
C PRO A 9 -40.14 37.44 27.16
N CYS A 10 -40.51 36.35 26.48
CA CYS A 10 -39.88 35.05 26.64
C CYS A 10 -38.59 35.06 25.80
N SER A 11 -37.44 35.12 26.46
CA SER A 11 -36.14 34.97 25.80
C SER A 11 -36.01 33.54 25.28
N LEU A 12 -36.11 33.36 23.96
CA LEU A 12 -35.66 32.13 23.30
C LEU A 12 -34.14 32.19 23.17
N SER A 13 -33.45 31.56 24.12
CA SER A 13 -32.04 31.22 23.94
C SER A 13 -31.93 30.18 22.82
N LEU A 14 -31.48 30.61 21.65
CA LEU A 14 -31.17 29.73 20.53
C LEU A 14 -29.85 29.00 20.84
N ALA A 15 -29.95 27.84 21.51
CA ALA A 15 -28.83 26.93 21.65
C ALA A 15 -28.58 26.24 20.30
N VAL A 16 -27.68 26.79 19.50
CA VAL A 16 -27.13 26.08 18.34
C VAL A 16 -26.23 24.98 18.87
N LEU A 17 -26.76 23.76 19.01
CA LEU A 17 -25.93 22.57 19.15
C LEU A 17 -25.23 22.35 17.79
N LEU A 18 -24.00 22.86 17.65
CA LEU A 18 -23.08 22.29 16.68
C LEU A 18 -22.78 20.86 17.15
N GLY A 19 -23.51 19.88 16.61
CA GLY A 19 -23.08 18.49 16.67
C GLY A 19 -21.74 18.38 15.98
N LEU A 20 -20.64 18.32 16.74
CA LEU A 20 -19.37 17.84 16.23
C LEU A 20 -19.58 16.37 15.84
N ALA A 21 -19.93 16.13 14.59
CA ALA A 21 -19.80 14.80 14.02
C ALA A 21 -18.30 14.52 13.91
N THR A 22 -17.75 13.75 14.85
CA THR A 22 -16.39 13.23 14.72
C THR A 22 -16.37 12.28 13.53
N LEU A 23 -15.85 12.74 12.39
CA LEU A 23 -15.54 11.87 11.27
C LEU A 23 -14.42 10.92 11.72
N SER A 24 -14.77 9.66 11.93
CA SER A 24 -13.77 8.61 12.18
C SER A 24 -12.88 8.50 10.95
N ALA A 25 -11.57 8.72 11.11
CA ALA A 25 -10.60 8.45 10.07
C ALA A 25 -10.54 6.93 9.86
N HIS A 26 -11.28 6.43 8.88
CA HIS A 26 -11.22 5.01 8.53
C HIS A 26 -9.91 4.73 7.76
N ALA A 27 -9.15 3.74 8.23
CA ALA A 27 -8.03 3.21 7.47
C ALA A 27 -8.56 2.52 6.21
N VAL A 28 -8.04 2.90 5.04
CA VAL A 28 -8.33 2.23 3.77
C VAL A 28 -7.33 1.10 3.59
N GLU A 29 -7.82 -0.11 3.36
CA GLU A 29 -7.00 -1.27 3.05
C GLU A 29 -6.87 -1.45 1.53
N HIS A 30 -5.66 -1.77 1.09
CA HIS A 30 -5.37 -2.08 -0.31
C HIS A 30 -4.67 -3.43 -0.40
N THR A 31 -5.33 -4.38 -1.06
CA THR A 31 -4.85 -5.75 -1.22
C THR A 31 -4.68 -6.08 -2.70
N THR A 32 -3.58 -6.75 -3.04
CA THR A 32 -3.32 -7.25 -4.40
C THR A 32 -2.74 -8.65 -4.35
N GLY A 33 -3.37 -9.57 -5.09
CA GLY A 33 -2.84 -10.92 -5.35
C GLY A 33 -2.23 -11.08 -6.74
N PHE A 34 -2.24 -10.02 -7.57
CA PHE A 34 -1.69 -10.05 -8.94
C PHE A 34 -2.33 -11.06 -9.92
N GLU A 35 -3.55 -11.53 -9.65
CA GLU A 35 -4.24 -12.52 -10.51
C GLU A 35 -4.69 -11.96 -11.87
N VAL A 36 -5.00 -10.67 -11.94
CA VAL A 36 -5.50 -10.03 -13.19
C VAL A 36 -4.38 -9.28 -13.90
N ASP A 37 -3.69 -8.40 -13.19
CA ASP A 37 -2.61 -7.55 -13.68
C ASP A 37 -1.68 -7.14 -12.51
N ILE A 38 -0.75 -6.22 -12.76
CA ILE A 38 0.17 -5.70 -11.74
C ILE A 38 -0.50 -4.65 -10.81
N ARG A 39 -1.80 -4.39 -10.96
CA ARG A 39 -2.67 -3.55 -10.10
C ARG A 39 -2.12 -2.16 -9.78
N GLY A 40 -1.54 -1.50 -10.79
CA GLY A 40 -1.05 -0.12 -10.68
C GLY A 40 0.33 0.02 -10.05
N TRP A 41 1.04 -1.09 -9.82
CA TRP A 41 2.48 -1.04 -9.55
C TRP A 41 3.26 -0.81 -10.84
N THR A 42 4.33 -0.03 -10.73
CA THR A 42 5.18 0.37 -11.84
C THR A 42 6.54 -0.28 -11.72
N VAL A 43 6.95 -0.97 -12.77
CA VAL A 43 8.28 -1.56 -12.91
C VAL A 43 9.23 -0.50 -13.44
N ILE A 44 10.26 -0.14 -12.68
CA ILE A 44 11.24 0.88 -13.10
C ILE A 44 12.30 0.21 -13.98
N LYS A 45 12.24 0.44 -15.28
CA LYS A 45 13.12 -0.20 -16.25
C LYS A 45 14.50 0.44 -16.27
N GLY A 46 15.53 -0.38 -16.56
CA GLY A 46 16.90 0.09 -16.81
C GLY A 46 17.76 0.26 -15.56
N THR A 47 17.21 0.00 -14.36
CA THR A 47 17.97 0.04 -13.10
C THR A 47 18.76 -1.25 -12.85
N SER A 48 18.32 -2.37 -13.42
CA SER A 48 18.89 -3.70 -13.31
C SER A 48 18.87 -4.45 -14.64
N GLN A 49 19.51 -5.63 -14.70
CA GLN A 49 19.48 -6.49 -15.89
C GLN A 49 18.11 -7.14 -16.11
N PHE A 50 17.47 -7.55 -15.02
CA PHE A 50 16.14 -8.13 -15.02
C PHE A 50 15.16 -7.20 -14.32
N ASN A 51 13.90 -7.26 -14.72
CA ASN A 51 12.84 -6.43 -14.16
C ASN A 51 11.84 -7.32 -13.42
N TRP A 52 11.14 -6.74 -12.45
CA TRP A 52 9.99 -7.38 -11.83
C TRP A 52 8.93 -7.73 -12.89
N ALA A 53 8.37 -8.92 -12.80
CA ALA A 53 7.33 -9.41 -13.69
C ALA A 53 6.33 -10.29 -12.93
N ARG A 54 5.11 -10.41 -13.47
CA ARG A 54 4.18 -11.44 -13.02
C ARG A 54 4.66 -12.80 -13.52
N GLN A 55 4.60 -13.80 -12.66
CA GLN A 55 4.93 -15.17 -12.99
C GLN A 55 3.91 -16.13 -12.41
N THR A 56 3.77 -17.29 -13.04
CA THR A 56 3.05 -18.45 -12.54
C THR A 56 4.02 -19.62 -12.42
N ARG A 57 3.72 -20.59 -11.55
CA ARG A 57 4.54 -21.81 -11.36
C ARG A 57 5.96 -21.50 -10.88
N GLY A 58 6.86 -22.47 -11.03
CA GLY A 58 8.24 -22.40 -10.56
C GLY A 58 9.12 -21.39 -11.30
N THR A 59 10.33 -21.20 -10.79
CA THR A 59 11.37 -20.38 -11.43
C THR A 59 12.05 -21.10 -12.59
N HIS A 60 12.56 -20.33 -13.55
CA HIS A 60 13.33 -20.87 -14.68
C HIS A 60 14.74 -21.33 -14.28
N SER A 61 15.31 -20.69 -13.26
CA SER A 61 16.56 -21.09 -12.63
C SER A 61 16.39 -22.37 -11.79
N GLY A 62 17.46 -23.17 -11.72
CA GLY A 62 17.51 -24.37 -10.89
C GLY A 62 17.96 -24.04 -9.46
N HIS A 63 17.52 -24.84 -8.49
CA HIS A 63 17.80 -24.62 -7.05
C HIS A 63 17.33 -23.25 -6.54
N THR A 64 16.26 -22.75 -7.14
CA THR A 64 15.55 -21.53 -6.75
C THR A 64 14.08 -21.87 -6.55
N GLY A 65 13.32 -20.91 -6.03
CA GLY A 65 11.88 -21.05 -5.81
C GLY A 65 11.17 -19.72 -6.03
N PRO A 66 9.85 -19.68 -5.82
CA PRO A 66 8.99 -20.76 -5.32
C PRO A 66 8.61 -21.78 -6.41
N SER A 67 7.81 -22.81 -6.09
CA SER A 67 7.19 -23.72 -7.07
C SER A 67 5.86 -23.19 -7.65
N GLY A 68 5.31 -22.13 -7.05
CA GLY A 68 4.07 -21.47 -7.42
C GLY A 68 3.78 -20.28 -6.50
N ALA A 69 2.66 -19.61 -6.74
CA ALA A 69 2.21 -18.50 -5.89
C ALA A 69 1.83 -19.01 -4.48
N HIS A 70 1.91 -18.13 -3.48
CA HIS A 70 1.44 -18.43 -2.12
C HIS A 70 -0.09 -18.59 -2.08
N GLU A 71 -0.79 -17.80 -2.87
CA GLU A 71 -2.24 -17.86 -3.09
C GLU A 71 -2.50 -17.62 -4.58
N GLY A 72 -3.52 -18.26 -5.13
CA GLY A 72 -3.86 -18.14 -6.55
C GLY A 72 -2.79 -18.72 -7.48
N ASP A 73 -2.67 -18.15 -8.67
CA ASP A 73 -1.75 -18.63 -9.70
C ASP A 73 -0.55 -17.69 -9.90
N TYR A 74 -0.70 -16.40 -9.57
CA TYR A 74 0.26 -15.36 -9.92
C TYR A 74 0.98 -14.77 -8.70
N TYR A 75 2.26 -14.45 -8.90
CA TYR A 75 3.06 -13.69 -7.95
C TYR A 75 4.00 -12.74 -8.71
N LEU A 76 4.59 -11.79 -8.00
CA LEU A 76 5.66 -10.97 -8.54
C LEU A 76 7.01 -11.65 -8.36
N TYR A 77 7.75 -11.71 -9.45
CA TYR A 77 9.02 -12.39 -9.55
C TYR A 77 10.08 -11.45 -10.09
N LEU A 78 11.29 -11.59 -9.57
CA LEU A 78 12.50 -10.97 -10.07
C LEU A 78 13.56 -12.06 -10.24
N GLU A 79 14.06 -12.25 -11.46
CA GLU A 79 15.20 -13.13 -11.68
C GLU A 79 16.45 -12.47 -11.08
N ALA A 80 17.05 -13.15 -10.11
CA ALA A 80 18.24 -12.68 -9.40
C ALA A 80 19.51 -13.40 -9.88
N SER A 81 19.36 -14.57 -10.50
CA SER A 81 20.46 -15.35 -11.02
C SER A 81 21.20 -14.57 -12.10
N ARG A 82 22.52 -14.58 -12.03
CA ARG A 82 23.41 -13.92 -13.02
C ARG A 82 23.21 -12.40 -13.12
N ASN A 83 22.61 -11.75 -12.12
CA ASN A 83 22.52 -10.29 -12.03
C ASN A 83 23.89 -9.69 -11.66
N TYR A 84 24.85 -9.69 -12.59
CA TYR A 84 26.22 -9.19 -12.38
C TYR A 84 26.54 -8.00 -13.29
N PRO A 85 27.09 -6.88 -12.77
CA PRO A 85 27.25 -6.60 -11.34
C PRO A 85 25.88 -6.52 -10.65
N SER A 86 25.83 -6.79 -9.34
CA SER A 86 24.57 -6.73 -8.58
C SER A 86 23.93 -5.35 -8.73
N ARG A 87 22.71 -5.33 -9.29
CA ARG A 87 21.92 -4.11 -9.51
C ARG A 87 20.53 -4.25 -8.91
N THR A 88 19.98 -3.14 -8.45
CA THR A 88 18.65 -3.08 -7.83
C THR A 88 17.56 -2.92 -8.90
N ALA A 89 16.58 -3.81 -8.88
CA ALA A 89 15.36 -3.69 -9.65
C ALA A 89 14.26 -3.05 -8.79
N TYR A 90 13.76 -1.89 -9.20
CA TYR A 90 12.72 -1.20 -8.42
C TYR A 90 11.32 -1.53 -8.93
N LEU A 91 10.43 -1.76 -7.98
CA LEU A 91 8.98 -1.86 -8.20
C LEU A 91 8.31 -0.84 -7.28
N GLN A 92 7.56 0.07 -7.86
CA GLN A 92 6.96 1.19 -7.14
C GLN A 92 5.45 1.06 -7.14
N SER A 93 4.80 1.22 -5.97
CA SER A 93 3.35 1.27 -5.91
C SER A 93 2.81 2.56 -6.55
N ARG A 94 1.49 2.61 -6.76
CA ARG A 94 0.81 3.90 -6.86
C ARG A 94 0.94 4.68 -5.55
N GLU A 95 0.66 5.97 -5.60
CA GLU A 95 0.53 6.78 -4.38
C GLU A 95 -0.73 6.36 -3.61
N PHE A 96 -0.57 6.20 -2.30
CA PHE A 96 -1.67 5.97 -1.37
C PHE A 96 -1.90 7.24 -0.56
N SER A 97 -3.15 7.70 -0.50
CA SER A 97 -3.51 8.88 0.29
C SER A 97 -3.46 8.57 1.78
N GLY A 98 -2.89 9.48 2.58
CA GLY A 98 -2.80 9.35 4.02
C GLY A 98 -1.52 8.66 4.49
N ARG A 99 -1.45 8.33 5.78
CA ARG A 99 -0.27 7.73 6.39
C ARG A 99 -0.36 6.20 6.38
N ILE A 100 0.66 5.54 5.85
CA ILE A 100 0.81 4.08 5.94
C ILE A 100 0.80 3.66 7.41
N GLN A 101 -0.16 2.81 7.78
CA GLN A 101 -0.28 2.26 9.14
C GLN A 101 0.40 0.89 9.25
N LYS A 102 0.28 0.06 8.21
CA LYS A 102 0.82 -1.30 8.17
C LYS A 102 1.04 -1.72 6.72
N VAL A 103 2.09 -2.49 6.49
CA VAL A 103 2.34 -3.21 5.24
C VAL A 103 2.61 -4.66 5.60
N SER A 104 2.01 -5.59 4.85
CA SER A 104 2.24 -7.02 4.99
C SER A 104 2.22 -7.68 3.63
N PHE A 105 3.15 -8.59 3.39
CA PHE A 105 3.24 -9.36 2.15
C PHE A 105 3.94 -10.69 2.42
N HIS A 106 3.61 -11.69 1.61
CA HIS A 106 4.36 -12.94 1.54
C HIS A 106 5.54 -12.76 0.59
N TYR A 107 6.68 -13.35 0.93
CA TYR A 107 7.87 -13.36 0.08
C TYR A 107 8.53 -14.74 0.10
N HIS A 108 9.26 -15.05 -0.96
CA HIS A 108 10.03 -16.27 -1.07
C HIS A 108 11.41 -15.94 -1.66
N MET A 109 12.47 -16.11 -0.87
CA MET A 109 13.84 -15.85 -1.28
C MET A 109 14.68 -17.08 -0.98
N TYR A 110 14.90 -17.89 -2.02
CA TYR A 110 15.69 -19.12 -1.93
C TYR A 110 16.63 -19.23 -3.13
N GLY A 111 17.90 -19.49 -2.87
CA GLY A 111 18.95 -19.64 -3.88
C GLY A 111 20.19 -18.81 -3.57
N ALA A 112 21.35 -19.22 -4.08
CA ALA A 112 22.65 -18.59 -3.76
C ALA A 112 22.78 -17.13 -4.24
N HIS A 113 21.96 -16.72 -5.20
CA HIS A 113 22.02 -15.40 -5.83
C HIS A 113 20.80 -14.51 -5.51
N MET A 114 19.93 -14.90 -4.59
CA MET A 114 18.65 -14.22 -4.32
C MET A 114 18.80 -12.75 -3.86
N GLY A 115 19.97 -12.35 -3.36
CA GLY A 115 20.26 -10.97 -2.99
C GLY A 115 19.56 -10.50 -1.71
N SER A 116 18.96 -9.31 -1.75
CA SER A 116 18.18 -8.74 -0.66
C SER A 116 16.88 -8.12 -1.18
N LEU A 117 15.86 -8.08 -0.32
CA LEU A 117 14.61 -7.38 -0.57
C LEU A 117 14.45 -6.30 0.50
N ALA A 118 14.23 -5.06 0.07
CA ALA A 118 13.96 -3.92 0.96
C ALA A 118 12.58 -3.35 0.65
N LEU A 119 11.85 -2.96 1.70
CA LEU A 119 10.63 -2.17 1.59
C LEU A 119 10.97 -0.72 1.95
N GLU A 120 10.67 0.20 1.05
CA GLU A 120 10.92 1.62 1.25
C GLU A 120 9.62 2.43 1.12
N GLY A 121 9.52 3.51 1.88
CA GLY A 121 8.41 4.46 1.85
C GLY A 121 8.92 5.89 1.66
N LEU A 122 8.18 6.70 0.90
CA LEU A 122 8.44 8.13 0.76
C LEU A 122 7.67 8.89 1.85
N ASP A 123 8.38 9.62 2.71
CA ASP A 123 7.77 10.40 3.80
C ASP A 123 7.32 11.82 3.38
N GLY A 124 7.45 12.13 2.09
CA GLY A 124 7.20 13.44 1.49
C GLY A 124 8.48 14.14 1.04
N ASN A 125 9.63 13.83 1.65
CA ASN A 125 10.91 14.43 1.33
C ASN A 125 11.99 13.41 0.95
N SER A 126 11.99 12.23 1.59
CA SER A 126 13.03 11.23 1.46
C SER A 126 12.47 9.81 1.43
N TRP A 127 13.17 8.94 0.72
CA TRP A 127 12.95 7.50 0.82
C TRP A 127 13.57 6.99 2.11
N ILE A 128 12.79 6.24 2.89
CA ILE A 128 13.24 5.56 4.10
C ILE A 128 12.94 4.07 3.98
N THR A 129 13.82 3.22 4.51
CA THR A 129 13.51 1.80 4.71
C THR A 129 12.49 1.67 5.84
N LEU A 130 11.40 0.94 5.58
CA LEU A 130 10.28 0.75 6.53
C LEU A 130 10.50 -0.47 7.45
#